data_AF-A0AAI9L020-F1
#
_entry.id   AF-A0AAI9L020-F1
#
_cell.length_a   1.000
_cell.length_b   1.000
_cell.length_c   1.000
_cell.angle_alpha   90.00
_cell.angle_beta   90.00
_cell.angle_gamma   90.00
#
_symmetry.space_group_name_H-M   'P 1'
#
loop_
_entity.id
_entity.type
_entity.pdbx_description
1 polymer ?
#
loop_
_entity_poly.entity_id
_entity_poly.type
_entity_poly.pdbx_seq_one_letter_code
_entity_poly.pdbx_strand_id
1 'polypeptide(L)'
;MITTDVIYARPFMTDDGCDHTTRIIWTMNANARARTRSPYVPAPAPRQVVSPKFAPNPKSSGRKQKKAKPRVTLDAKSLISVMIGKTLTKTQILAALDKHYPGHGTTLIKLSNRLTSMINSPHVKITRHEKPTPEFTLEKVDKDFYLNSDRAARGMTGE
;
A
#
# COMPACT_ATOMS: atom_id res chain seq x y z
N MET A 1 45.31 -11.00 29.09
CA MET A 1 44.27 -12.05 29.03
C MET A 1 43.61 -11.95 27.66
N ILE A 2 43.86 -12.92 26.78
CA ILE A 2 43.30 -12.94 25.41
C ILE A 2 42.01 -13.75 25.50
N THR A 3 40.87 -13.10 25.27
CA THR A 3 39.56 -13.75 25.22
C THR A 3 39.41 -14.39 23.85
N THR A 4 39.42 -15.73 23.79
CA THR A 4 39.09 -16.46 22.57
C THR A 4 37.58 -16.49 22.40
N ASP A 5 37.05 -15.53 21.66
CA ASP A 5 35.64 -15.52 21.28
C ASP A 5 35.38 -16.67 20.29
N VAL A 6 34.63 -17.67 20.75
CA VAL A 6 34.18 -18.79 19.92
C VAL A 6 33.06 -18.28 19.01
N ILE A 7 33.37 -18.10 17.73
CA ILE A 7 32.37 -17.75 16.71
C ILE A 7 31.54 -19.01 16.43
N TYR A 8 30.34 -19.08 17.01
CA TYR A 8 29.36 -20.11 16.64
C TYR A 8 28.71 -19.75 15.30
N ALA A 9 28.78 -20.66 14.33
CA ALA A 9 28.04 -20.55 13.08
C ALA A 9 26.53 -20.51 13.37
N ARG A 10 25.81 -19.56 12.75
CA ARG A 10 24.35 -19.44 12.92
C ARG A 10 23.65 -20.70 12.40
N PRO A 11 22.62 -21.23 13.09
CA PRO A 11 21.92 -22.45 12.70
C PRO A 11 20.85 -22.14 11.64
N PHE A 12 21.26 -21.58 10.50
CA PHE A 12 20.33 -21.20 9.43
C PHE A 12 20.64 -21.89 8.09
N MET A 13 21.05 -23.15 8.15
CA MET A 13 20.98 -24.04 7.00
C MET A 13 20.06 -25.17 7.42
N THR A 14 18.76 -24.99 7.18
CA THR A 14 17.82 -26.10 7.30
C THR A 14 18.22 -27.12 6.25
N ASP A 15 18.58 -28.32 6.68
CA ASP A 15 18.81 -29.44 5.76
C ASP A 15 17.54 -29.60 4.92
N ASP A 16 17.67 -29.37 3.61
CA ASP A 16 16.57 -29.46 2.67
C ASP A 16 16.19 -30.92 2.40
N GLY A 17 16.91 -31.90 2.97
CA GLY A 17 16.66 -33.32 2.83
C GLY A 17 16.92 -33.85 1.42
N CYS A 18 17.65 -33.06 0.61
CA CYS A 18 18.07 -33.45 -0.73
C CYS A 18 19.45 -34.11 -0.71
N ASP A 19 19.61 -35.18 -1.49
CA ASP A 19 20.90 -35.74 -1.83
C ASP A 19 21.57 -34.88 -2.92
N HIS A 20 22.60 -34.15 -2.48
CA HIS A 20 23.42 -33.28 -3.32
C HIS A 20 24.68 -33.97 -3.85
N THR A 21 24.94 -35.25 -3.53
CA THR A 21 26.19 -35.95 -3.84
C THR A 21 26.56 -35.86 -5.32
N THR A 22 25.62 -36.18 -6.21
CA THR A 22 25.82 -36.14 -7.66
C THR A 22 26.13 -34.72 -8.16
N ARG A 23 25.51 -33.70 -7.57
CA ARG A 23 25.74 -32.29 -7.91
C ARG A 23 27.10 -31.81 -7.41
N ILE A 24 27.51 -32.21 -6.22
CA ILE A 24 28.84 -31.94 -5.66
C ILE A 24 29.92 -32.57 -6.56
N ILE A 25 29.78 -33.86 -6.90
CA ILE A 25 30.70 -34.56 -7.81
C ILE A 25 30.75 -33.86 -9.18
N TRP A 26 29.60 -33.42 -9.70
CA TRP A 26 29.56 -32.64 -10.94
C TRP A 26 30.36 -31.34 -10.79
N THR A 27 30.22 -30.58 -9.70
CA THR A 27 31.00 -29.34 -9.49
C THR A 27 32.50 -29.61 -9.35
N MET A 28 32.89 -30.66 -8.62
CA MET A 28 34.30 -31.05 -8.47
C MET A 28 34.95 -31.38 -9.82
N ASN A 29 34.21 -32.02 -10.71
CA ASN A 29 34.69 -32.40 -12.04
C ASN A 29 34.61 -31.27 -13.09
N ALA A 30 34.24 -30.03 -12.72
CA ALA A 30 34.10 -28.92 -13.66
C ALA A 30 35.41 -28.60 -14.40
N ASN A 31 36.54 -28.56 -13.67
CA ASN A 31 37.85 -28.31 -14.25
C ASN A 31 38.29 -29.43 -15.21
N ALA A 32 37.97 -30.69 -14.88
CA ALA A 32 38.28 -31.83 -15.75
C ALA A 32 37.50 -31.75 -17.07
N ARG A 33 36.21 -31.39 -17.02
CA ARG A 33 35.37 -31.18 -18.22
C ARG A 33 35.88 -30.03 -19.09
N ALA A 34 36.28 -28.91 -18.46
CA ALA A 34 36.84 -27.76 -19.17
C ALA A 34 38.14 -28.12 -19.91
N ARG A 35 39.03 -28.88 -19.26
CA ARG A 35 40.32 -29.29 -19.83
C ARG A 35 40.19 -30.32 -20.94
N THR A 36 39.30 -31.30 -20.76
CA THR A 36 39.07 -32.38 -21.74
C THR A 36 38.16 -31.95 -22.89
N ARG A 37 37.60 -30.74 -22.84
CA ARG A 37 36.62 -30.22 -23.82
C ARG A 37 35.45 -31.19 -24.02
N SER A 38 35.04 -31.87 -22.95
CA SER A 38 33.89 -32.77 -23.00
C SER A 38 32.63 -31.99 -23.40
N PRO A 39 31.65 -32.63 -24.07
CA PRO A 39 30.37 -32.01 -24.35
C PRO A 39 29.76 -31.39 -23.09
N TYR A 40 29.05 -30.28 -23.25
CA TYR A 40 28.38 -29.62 -22.13
C TYR A 40 27.30 -30.55 -21.56
N VAL A 41 27.41 -30.87 -20.27
CA VAL A 41 26.41 -31.62 -19.53
C VAL A 41 25.91 -30.73 -18.38
N PRO A 42 24.61 -30.42 -18.32
CA PRO A 42 24.06 -29.59 -17.25
C PRO A 42 24.24 -30.24 -15.88
N ALA A 43 24.29 -29.43 -14.83
CA ALA A 43 24.41 -29.93 -13.46
C ALA A 43 23.17 -30.76 -13.08
N PRO A 44 23.35 -31.95 -12.47
CA PRO A 44 22.23 -32.76 -12.03
C PRO A 44 21.42 -32.02 -10.96
N ALA A 45 20.10 -32.19 -11.01
CA ALA A 45 19.20 -31.69 -9.98
C ALA A 45 19.38 -32.52 -8.70
N PRO A 46 19.41 -31.90 -7.50
CA PRO A 46 19.41 -32.63 -6.24
C PRO A 46 18.17 -33.52 -6.14
N ARG A 47 18.33 -34.72 -5.57
CA ARG A 47 17.23 -35.67 -5.40
C ARG A 47 16.70 -35.58 -3.97
N GLN A 48 15.42 -35.30 -3.79
CA GLN A 48 14.80 -35.36 -2.45
C GLN A 48 14.87 -36.81 -1.92
N VAL A 49 15.56 -37.02 -0.80
CA VAL A 49 15.64 -38.34 -0.13
C VAL A 49 14.75 -38.37 1.10
N VAL A 50 14.69 -37.26 1.83
CA VAL A 50 13.85 -37.13 3.03
C VAL A 50 12.99 -35.89 2.87
N SER A 51 11.67 -36.01 2.94
CA SER A 51 10.81 -34.82 3.01
C SER A 51 10.88 -34.23 4.43
N PRO A 52 11.52 -33.05 4.64
CA PRO A 52 11.59 -32.45 5.97
C PRO A 52 10.19 -32.14 6.49
N LYS A 53 9.90 -32.57 7.72
CA LYS A 53 8.63 -32.27 8.39
C LYS A 53 8.68 -30.84 8.91
N PHE A 54 8.33 -29.87 8.07
CA PHE A 54 8.09 -28.52 8.55
C PHE A 54 6.79 -28.49 9.36
N ALA A 55 6.86 -27.99 10.60
CA ALA A 55 5.64 -27.60 11.30
C ALA A 55 4.93 -26.55 10.43
N PRO A 56 3.61 -26.67 10.19
CA PRO A 56 2.91 -25.67 9.40
C PRO A 56 3.12 -24.32 10.06
N ASN A 57 3.65 -23.35 9.30
CA ASN A 57 3.70 -21.97 9.75
C ASN A 57 2.28 -21.61 10.21
N PRO A 58 2.11 -20.97 11.39
CA PRO A 58 0.80 -20.56 11.83
C PRO A 58 0.20 -19.73 10.71
N LYS A 59 -0.92 -20.19 10.15
CA LYS A 59 -1.62 -19.47 9.09
C LYS A 59 -1.83 -18.07 9.63
N SER A 60 -1.14 -17.08 9.05
CA SER A 60 -1.48 -15.67 9.24
C SER A 60 -2.97 -15.61 9.00
N SER A 61 -3.74 -15.41 10.07
CA SER A 61 -5.18 -15.29 9.97
C SER A 61 -5.39 -14.13 9.02
N GLY A 62 -5.79 -14.43 7.77
CA GLY A 62 -6.13 -13.40 6.81
C GLY A 62 -7.07 -12.45 7.54
N ARG A 63 -6.64 -11.20 7.72
CA ARG A 63 -7.39 -10.20 8.47
C ARG A 63 -8.75 -10.10 7.78
N LYS A 64 -9.77 -10.78 8.33
CA LYS A 64 -11.15 -10.66 7.87
C LYS A 64 -11.45 -9.17 7.92
N GLN A 65 -11.54 -8.53 6.76
CA GLN A 65 -11.88 -7.13 6.70
C GLN A 65 -13.26 -7.01 7.36
N LYS A 66 -13.31 -6.41 8.54
CA LYS A 66 -14.59 -6.14 9.22
C LYS A 66 -15.38 -5.27 8.25
N LYS A 67 -16.57 -5.69 7.84
CA LYS A 67 -17.46 -4.87 7.01
C LYS A 67 -17.56 -3.50 7.69
N ALA A 68 -17.04 -2.48 7.01
CA ALA A 68 -17.01 -1.14 7.55
C ALA A 68 -18.47 -0.69 7.76
N LYS A 69 -18.77 -0.10 8.93
CA LYS A 69 -20.02 0.63 9.13
C LYS A 69 -20.23 1.59 7.95
N PRO A 70 -21.47 1.83 7.48
CA PRO A 70 -21.72 2.79 6.41
C PRO A 70 -21.11 4.12 6.86
N ARG A 71 -19.99 4.48 6.23
CA ARG A 71 -19.34 5.75 6.52
C ARG A 71 -20.29 6.79 5.94
N VAL A 72 -20.86 7.64 6.78
CA VAL A 72 -21.47 8.87 6.29
C VAL A 72 -20.33 9.64 5.63
N THR A 73 -20.29 9.60 4.31
CA THR A 73 -19.31 10.30 3.49
C THR A 73 -19.86 11.68 3.21
N LEU A 74 -19.02 12.70 3.34
CA LEU A 74 -19.33 14.04 2.89
C LEU A 74 -19.79 14.01 1.45
N ASP A 75 -21.03 14.43 1.19
CA ASP A 75 -21.50 14.62 -0.17
C ASP A 75 -20.71 15.79 -0.80
N ALA A 76 -20.24 15.59 -2.03
CA ALA A 76 -19.54 16.61 -2.79
C ALA A 76 -20.43 17.84 -3.01
N LYS A 77 -21.74 17.63 -3.17
CA LYS A 77 -22.71 18.72 -3.34
C LYS A 77 -22.77 19.62 -2.11
N SER A 78 -22.85 19.03 -0.92
CA SER A 78 -22.86 19.75 0.36
C SER A 78 -21.59 20.58 0.56
N LEU A 79 -20.42 20.02 0.26
CA LEU A 79 -19.14 20.74 0.35
C LEU A 79 -19.08 21.93 -0.62
N ILE A 80 -19.42 21.68 -1.88
CA ILE A 80 -19.37 22.71 -2.93
C ILE A 80 -20.36 23.83 -2.62
N SER A 81 -21.57 23.51 -2.17
CA SER A 81 -22.57 24.50 -1.80
C SER A 81 -22.10 25.44 -0.69
N VAL A 82 -21.26 24.96 0.24
CA VAL A 82 -20.68 25.78 1.30
C VAL A 82 -19.55 26.67 0.78
N MET A 83 -18.73 26.14 -0.15
CA MET A 83 -17.51 26.79 -0.62
C MET A 83 -17.71 27.71 -1.83
N ILE A 84 -18.76 27.51 -2.62
CA ILE A 84 -18.94 28.23 -3.89
C ILE A 84 -19.03 29.74 -3.65
N GLY A 85 -18.15 30.50 -4.32
CA GLY A 85 -18.12 31.96 -4.25
C GLY A 85 -17.63 32.55 -2.92
N LYS A 86 -17.07 31.74 -2.01
CA LYS A 86 -16.56 32.20 -0.71
C LYS A 86 -15.08 31.86 -0.54
N THR A 87 -14.34 32.77 0.08
CA THR A 87 -12.95 32.56 0.52
C THR A 87 -12.98 32.09 1.98
N LEU A 88 -12.67 30.82 2.23
CA LEU A 88 -12.85 30.23 3.57
C LEU A 88 -11.60 29.48 4.03
N THR A 89 -11.35 29.50 5.34
CA THR A 89 -10.36 28.63 5.99
C THR A 89 -10.96 27.25 6.25
N LYS A 90 -10.11 26.23 6.43
CA LYS A 90 -10.57 24.84 6.71
C LYS A 90 -11.49 24.77 7.93
N THR A 91 -11.22 25.56 8.97
CA THR A 91 -12.03 25.62 10.20
C THR A 91 -13.39 26.26 9.95
N GLN A 92 -13.45 27.32 9.15
CA GLN A 92 -14.71 27.95 8.74
C GLN A 92 -15.56 27.01 7.87
N ILE A 93 -14.94 26.25 6.97
CA ILE A 93 -15.64 25.25 6.14
C ILE A 93 -16.27 24.17 7.03
N LEU A 94 -15.53 23.64 8.01
CA LEU A 94 -16.08 22.66 8.96
C LEU A 94 -17.26 23.25 9.76
N ALA A 95 -17.09 24.45 10.31
CA ALA A 95 -18.15 25.10 11.07
C ALA A 95 -19.41 25.36 10.23
N ALA A 96 -19.25 25.70 8.95
CA ALA A 96 -20.38 25.86 8.02
C ALA A 96 -21.04 24.51 7.68
N LEU A 97 -20.27 23.44 7.54
CA LEU A 97 -20.79 22.09 7.32
C LEU A 97 -21.55 21.57 8.54
N ASP A 98 -21.07 21.81 9.75
CA ASP A 98 -21.78 21.47 10.99
C ASP A 98 -23.14 22.17 11.08
N LYS A 99 -23.22 23.43 10.61
CA LYS A 99 -24.46 24.23 10.61
C LYS A 99 -25.50 23.75 9.59
N HIS A 100 -25.07 23.52 8.35
CA HIS A 100 -26.00 23.23 7.25
C HIS A 100 -26.28 21.74 7.06
N TYR A 101 -25.36 20.86 7.50
CA TYR A 101 -25.44 19.42 7.28
C TYR A 101 -25.02 18.66 8.55
N PRO A 102 -25.88 18.63 9.59
CA PRO A 102 -25.59 17.87 10.79
C PRO A 102 -25.46 16.37 10.46
N GLY A 103 -24.48 15.69 11.06
CA GLY A 103 -24.25 14.26 10.84
C GLY A 103 -23.36 13.90 9.65
N HIS A 104 -22.77 14.87 8.95
CA HIS A 104 -21.88 14.64 7.81
C HIS A 104 -20.56 13.91 8.17
N GLY A 105 -20.20 13.81 9.46
CA GLY A 105 -19.13 12.95 9.96
C GLY A 105 -17.72 13.28 9.43
N THR A 106 -17.48 14.52 8.98
CA THR A 106 -16.14 14.93 8.55
C THR A 106 -15.28 15.46 9.66
N THR A 107 -14.02 15.08 9.58
CA THR A 107 -12.96 15.60 10.42
C THR A 107 -12.05 16.50 9.58
N LEU A 108 -11.25 17.33 10.23
CA LEU A 108 -10.29 18.22 9.55
C LEU A 108 -9.36 17.46 8.60
N ILE A 109 -8.94 16.25 8.97
CA ILE A 109 -8.08 15.40 8.14
C ILE A 109 -8.82 14.98 6.85
N LYS A 110 -10.07 14.52 6.97
CA LYS A 110 -10.87 14.13 5.80
C LYS A 110 -11.12 15.32 4.87
N LEU A 111 -11.44 16.48 5.45
CA LEU A 111 -11.62 17.72 4.68
C LEU A 111 -10.32 18.11 3.97
N SER A 112 -9.17 18.04 4.65
CA SER A 112 -7.87 18.35 4.06
C SER A 112 -7.55 17.44 2.87
N ASN A 113 -7.72 16.13 3.03
CA ASN A 113 -7.48 15.18 1.93
C ASN A 113 -8.42 15.43 0.75
N ARG A 114 -9.68 15.80 1.04
CA ARG A 114 -10.67 16.12 0.01
C ARG A 114 -10.31 17.41 -0.73
N LEU A 115 -9.88 18.46 -0.04
CA LEU A 115 -9.43 19.71 -0.65
C LEU A 115 -8.19 19.50 -1.51
N THR A 116 -7.21 18.72 -1.06
CA THR A 116 -6.05 18.36 -1.88
C THR A 116 -6.47 17.62 -3.14
N SER A 117 -7.42 16.68 -3.04
CA SER A 117 -7.98 16.00 -4.21
C SER A 117 -8.72 16.93 -5.16
N MET A 118 -9.39 17.98 -4.65
CA MET A 118 -10.05 19.00 -5.48
C MET A 118 -9.04 19.88 -6.21
N ILE A 119 -7.95 20.29 -5.53
CA ILE A 119 -6.86 21.09 -6.13
C ILE A 119 -6.20 20.33 -7.28
N ASN A 120 -6.04 19.02 -7.14
CA ASN A 120 -5.42 18.18 -8.16
C ASN A 120 -6.40 17.73 -9.26
N SER A 121 -7.69 18.09 -9.17
CA SER A 121 -8.70 17.64 -10.13
C SER A 121 -8.83 18.63 -11.29
N PRO A 122 -8.90 18.16 -12.55
CA PRO A 122 -9.10 19.05 -13.70
C PRO A 122 -10.51 19.65 -13.76
N HIS A 123 -11.47 19.13 -13.00
CA HIS A 123 -12.89 19.53 -13.07
C HIS A 123 -13.28 20.60 -12.04
N VAL A 124 -12.32 21.08 -11.24
CA VAL A 124 -12.55 22.07 -10.19
C VAL A 124 -11.48 23.14 -10.26
N LYS A 125 -11.92 24.40 -10.37
CA LYS A 125 -11.03 25.55 -10.23
C LYS A 125 -11.08 26.04 -8.80
N ILE A 126 -10.13 25.57 -8.00
CA ILE A 126 -9.93 25.98 -6.61
C ILE A 126 -8.58 26.68 -6.48
N THR A 127 -8.58 27.87 -5.89
CA THR A 127 -7.36 28.63 -5.61
C THR A 127 -7.06 28.56 -4.12
N ARG A 128 -5.79 28.35 -3.80
CA ARG A 128 -5.28 28.36 -2.43
C ARG A 128 -4.51 29.65 -2.22
N HIS A 129 -4.90 30.44 -1.23
CA HIS A 129 -4.20 31.65 -0.86
C HIS A 129 -3.25 31.37 0.30
N GLU A 130 -1.97 31.70 0.12
CA GLU A 130 -0.93 31.57 1.14
C GLU A 130 -0.93 32.81 2.05
N LYS A 131 -1.89 32.81 2.99
CA LYS A 131 -1.93 33.70 4.15
C LYS A 131 -1.42 32.93 5.39
N PRO A 132 -1.14 33.58 6.54
CA PRO A 132 -0.71 32.89 7.76
C PRO A 132 -1.62 31.71 8.17
N THR A 133 -2.90 31.76 7.80
CA THR A 133 -3.76 30.58 7.71
C THR A 133 -4.19 30.38 6.25
N PRO A 134 -4.02 29.19 5.64
CA PRO A 134 -4.37 28.98 4.25
C PRO A 134 -5.88 29.09 4.03
N GLU A 135 -6.25 29.96 3.09
CA GLU A 135 -7.63 30.17 2.64
C GLU A 135 -7.86 29.51 1.28
N PHE A 136 -9.07 29.06 1.03
CA PHE A 136 -9.47 28.38 -0.20
C PHE A 136 -10.65 29.08 -0.83
N THR A 137 -10.56 29.31 -2.14
CA THR A 137 -11.61 29.94 -2.93
C THR A 137 -12.01 29.00 -4.04
N LEU A 138 -13.30 28.66 -4.08
CA LEU A 138 -13.86 27.80 -5.11
C LEU A 138 -14.52 28.67 -6.19
N GLU A 139 -13.92 28.75 -7.37
CA GLU A 139 -14.38 29.59 -8.47
C GLU A 139 -15.40 28.87 -9.37
N LYS A 140 -15.05 27.66 -9.81
CA LYS A 140 -15.89 26.88 -10.73
C LYS A 140 -15.80 25.39 -10.44
N VAL A 141 -16.92 24.71 -10.63
CA VAL A 141 -17.03 23.25 -10.59
C VAL A 141 -17.75 22.78 -11.86
N ASP A 142 -17.15 21.84 -12.58
CA ASP A 142 -17.77 21.21 -13.74
C ASP A 142 -18.67 20.02 -13.35
N LYS A 143 -19.64 19.70 -14.21
CA LYS A 143 -20.63 18.63 -13.95
C LYS A 143 -19.97 17.26 -13.71
N ASP A 144 -18.88 16.98 -14.39
CA ASP A 144 -18.14 15.73 -14.31
C ASP A 144 -17.52 15.50 -12.92
N PHE A 145 -17.25 16.57 -12.17
CA PHE A 145 -16.78 16.46 -10.80
C PHE A 145 -17.80 15.75 -9.89
N TYR A 146 -19.08 16.04 -10.06
CA TYR A 146 -20.14 15.39 -9.28
C TYR A 146 -20.25 13.90 -9.63
N LEU A 147 -20.15 13.56 -10.92
CA LEU A 147 -20.18 12.16 -11.39
C LEU A 147 -18.99 11.35 -10.83
N ASN A 148 -17.79 11.93 -10.86
CA ASN A 148 -16.59 11.29 -10.32
C ASN A 148 -16.66 11.14 -8.79
N SER A 149 -17.28 12.10 -8.11
CA SER A 149 -17.47 12.06 -6.66
C SER A 149 -18.49 11.00 -6.24
N ASP A 150 -19.59 10.88 -6.98
CA ASP A 150 -20.60 9.83 -6.77
C ASP A 150 -20.01 8.44 -7.05
N ARG A 151 -19.20 8.30 -8.12
CA ARG A 151 -18.49 7.05 -8.41
C ARG A 151 -17.50 6.70 -7.31
N ALA A 152 -16.73 7.67 -6.79
CA ALA A 152 -15.81 7.42 -5.68
C ALA A 152 -16.54 7.04 -4.38
N ALA A 153 -17.70 7.65 -4.09
CA ALA A 153 -18.53 7.29 -2.96
C ALA A 153 -19.08 5.85 -3.07
N ARG A 154 -19.46 5.42 -4.28
CA ARG A 154 -19.94 4.05 -4.55
C ARG A 154 -18.80 3.04 -4.60
N GLY A 155 -17.65 3.39 -5.15
CA GLY A 155 -16.48 2.51 -5.32
C GLY A 155 -15.81 2.08 -4.01
N MET A 156 -16.02 2.80 -2.90
CA MET A 156 -15.57 2.33 -1.57
C MET A 156 -16.39 1.15 -1.00
N THR A 157 -17.33 0.59 -1.77
CA THR A 157 -18.15 -0.56 -1.35
C THR A 157 -17.82 -1.88 -2.06
N GLY A 158 -16.84 -1.91 -2.96
CA GLY A 158 -16.49 -3.11 -3.71
C GLY A 158 -14.99 -3.23 -3.98
N GLU A 159 -14.29 -3.86 -3.04
CA GLU A 159 -13.22 -4.87 -3.22
C GLU A 159 -12.80 -5.42 -1.85
#